data_AF-A0A8X7XS54-F1
#
_entry.id   AF-A0A8X7XS54-F1
#
_cell.length_a   1.000
_cell.length_b   1.000
_cell.length_c   1.000
_cell.angle_alpha   90.00
_cell.angle_beta   90.00
_cell.angle_gamma   90.00
#
_symmetry.space_group_name_H-M   'P 1'
#
loop_
_entity.id
_entity.type
_entity.pdbx_description
1 polymer ?
#
loop_
_entity_poly.entity_id
_entity_poly.type
_entity_poly.pdbx_seq_one_letter_code
_entity_poly.pdbx_strand_id
1 'polypeptide(L)'
;MASFVRSKPVILLLVVQLCLSLLSPSLAISSGSSGDGYAINGRVKIPGIDAKGLGGYGKISNVKVVLNGGQHVTFLRPDVANIHNVPAGTHLIEVVATGYFFSPVRVDVSARFPGKVQATLTEKRRSLSEMVLEPLKEEQYYEIREPFSIMSVVKSPMGLMMGFMVLVMFVMPKLMENMDPEEMKRAQEEMRNQGVPSLASMLPGAARSNN
;
A
#
# COMPACT_ATOMS: atom_id res chain seq x y z
N MET A 1 41.96 38.56 -50.64
CA MET A 1 40.73 38.05 -51.30
C MET A 1 40.08 37.05 -50.35
N ALA A 2 38.99 37.42 -49.68
CA ALA A 2 38.30 36.57 -48.71
C ALA A 2 36.88 36.29 -49.23
N SER A 3 36.56 35.02 -49.45
CA SER A 3 35.26 34.56 -49.93
C SER A 3 34.27 34.46 -48.75
N PHE A 4 33.20 35.25 -48.82
CA PHE A 4 32.12 35.25 -47.85
C PHE A 4 31.24 33.99 -48.02
N VAL A 5 31.19 33.18 -46.96
CA VAL A 5 30.48 31.91 -46.90
C VAL A 5 28.96 32.12 -46.83
N ARG A 6 28.24 31.41 -47.72
CA ARG A 6 26.80 31.41 -47.95
C ARG A 6 26.09 30.48 -46.94
N SER A 7 25.97 30.86 -45.66
CA SER A 7 25.37 30.03 -44.59
C SER A 7 24.02 30.50 -44.04
N LYS A 8 23.52 31.67 -44.49
CA LYS A 8 22.39 32.36 -43.87
C LYS A 8 21.00 31.68 -43.99
N PRO A 9 20.62 30.96 -45.05
CA PRO A 9 19.25 30.43 -45.16
C PRO A 9 19.04 29.12 -44.38
N VAL A 10 20.10 28.33 -44.18
CA VAL A 10 20.01 27.02 -43.51
C VAL A 10 19.78 27.20 -42.01
N ILE A 11 20.45 28.17 -41.39
CA ILE A 11 20.29 28.50 -39.98
C ILE A 11 18.87 29.04 -39.72
N LEU A 12 18.35 29.88 -40.62
CA LEU A 12 16.99 30.39 -40.52
C LEU A 12 15.94 29.27 -40.59
N LEU A 13 16.10 28.32 -41.50
CA LEU A 13 15.21 27.16 -41.63
C LEU A 13 15.25 26.27 -40.37
N LEU A 14 16.43 26.05 -39.80
CA LEU A 14 16.59 25.27 -38.57
C LEU A 14 15.91 25.95 -37.37
N VAL A 15 16.00 27.27 -37.27
CA VAL A 15 15.32 28.06 -36.22
C VAL A 15 13.81 28.05 -36.41
N VAL A 16 13.30 28.15 -37.64
CA VAL A 16 11.86 28.05 -37.92
C VAL A 16 11.33 26.64 -37.59
N GLN A 17 12.09 25.58 -37.91
CA GLN A 17 11.73 24.21 -37.56
C GLN A 17 11.71 23.99 -36.03
N LEU A 18 12.65 24.58 -35.30
CA LEU A 18 12.71 24.55 -33.84
C LEU A 18 11.55 25.34 -33.21
N CYS A 19 11.20 26.49 -33.77
CA CYS A 19 10.04 27.27 -33.32
C CYS A 19 8.72 26.53 -33.59
N LEU A 20 8.60 25.81 -34.72
CA LEU A 20 7.41 25.01 -35.02
C LEU A 20 7.26 23.78 -34.08
N SER A 21 8.36 23.18 -33.61
CA SER A 21 8.29 22.07 -32.64
C SER A 21 7.96 22.54 -31.22
N LEU A 22 8.41 23.74 -30.84
CA LEU A 22 8.03 24.41 -29.59
C LEU A 22 6.58 24.90 -29.60
N LEU A 23 6.05 25.21 -30.78
CA LEU A 23 4.66 25.59 -30.99
C LEU A 23 3.79 24.38 -31.33
N SER A 24 4.06 23.22 -30.73
CA SER A 24 3.12 22.09 -30.76
C SER A 24 1.88 22.50 -29.97
N PRO A 25 0.71 22.73 -30.59
CA PRO A 25 -0.48 22.78 -29.80
C PRO A 25 -0.70 21.36 -29.29
N SER A 26 -0.56 21.17 -27.98
CA SER A 26 -1.09 20.01 -27.28
C SER A 26 -2.62 20.05 -27.45
N LEU A 27 -3.11 19.71 -28.64
CA LEU A 27 -4.48 19.28 -28.80
C LEU A 27 -4.51 17.86 -28.25
N ALA A 28 -4.79 17.76 -26.95
CA ALA A 28 -5.57 16.64 -26.48
C ALA A 28 -6.84 16.62 -27.33
N ILE A 29 -6.90 15.73 -28.31
CA ILE A 29 -8.10 15.42 -29.05
C ILE A 29 -9.06 14.81 -28.02
N SER A 30 -9.87 15.67 -27.41
CA SER A 30 -11.11 15.25 -26.76
C SER A 30 -12.05 14.84 -27.88
N SER A 31 -11.99 13.57 -28.26
CA SER A 31 -13.00 12.93 -29.09
C SER A 31 -14.29 12.87 -28.27
N GLY A 32 -15.12 13.91 -28.33
CA GLY A 32 -16.35 13.95 -27.54
C GLY A 32 -17.21 15.20 -27.74
N SER A 33 -17.93 15.23 -28.87
CA SER A 33 -19.35 15.61 -28.95
C SER A 33 -19.81 16.88 -28.19
N SER A 34 -20.03 17.95 -28.94
CA SER A 34 -21.12 18.93 -28.75
C SER A 34 -21.69 19.13 -27.33
N GLY A 35 -21.26 20.21 -26.66
CA GLY A 35 -22.11 21.14 -25.92
C GLY A 35 -22.73 20.74 -24.58
N ASP A 36 -23.10 19.47 -24.37
CA ASP A 36 -23.88 19.06 -23.19
C ASP A 36 -23.11 18.03 -22.38
N GLY A 37 -22.33 18.50 -21.40
CA GLY A 37 -21.76 17.60 -20.41
C GLY A 37 -22.83 17.15 -19.40
N TYR A 38 -22.83 15.87 -19.09
CA TYR A 38 -23.81 15.25 -18.20
C TYR A 38 -23.46 15.50 -16.72
N ALA A 39 -24.49 15.52 -15.87
CA ALA A 39 -24.31 15.58 -14.43
C ALA A 39 -24.43 14.18 -13.82
N ILE A 40 -23.45 13.81 -13.00
CA ILE A 40 -23.45 12.57 -12.23
C ILE A 40 -23.71 12.94 -10.77
N ASN A 41 -24.82 12.41 -10.23
CA ASN A 41 -25.19 12.56 -8.83
C ASN A 41 -24.95 11.23 -8.11
N GLY A 42 -24.25 11.30 -6.98
CA GLY A 42 -24.08 10.16 -6.09
C GLY A 42 -24.15 10.55 -4.63
N ARG A 43 -24.35 9.55 -3.77
CA ARG A 43 -24.27 9.70 -2.32
C ARG A 43 -23.12 8.86 -1.80
N VAL A 44 -22.39 9.39 -0.82
CA VAL A 44 -21.30 8.67 -0.17
C VAL A 44 -21.71 8.46 1.28
N LYS A 45 -21.90 7.21 1.68
CA LYS A 45 -22.21 6.89 3.08
C LYS A 45 -20.90 6.66 3.80
N ILE A 46 -20.65 7.37 4.89
CA ILE A 46 -19.48 7.15 5.74
C ILE A 46 -19.98 6.69 7.12
N PRO A 47 -19.64 5.47 7.56
CA PRO A 47 -20.03 4.98 8.87
C PRO A 47 -19.35 5.86 9.94
N GLY A 48 -20.15 6.56 10.73
CA GLY A 48 -19.69 7.53 11.73
C GLY A 48 -20.33 8.92 11.63
N ILE A 49 -21.09 9.20 10.56
CA ILE A 49 -21.87 10.45 10.39
C ILE A 49 -23.11 10.47 11.32
N ASP A 50 -23.75 9.32 11.55
CA ASP A 50 -24.99 9.21 12.33
C ASP A 50 -24.80 9.09 13.87
N ALA A 51 -23.56 8.92 14.33
CA ALA A 51 -23.26 8.80 15.75
C ALA A 51 -23.02 10.21 16.34
N LYS A 52 -24.00 10.72 17.10
CA LYS A 52 -23.92 11.92 17.98
C LYS A 52 -22.63 11.96 18.81
N GLY A 53 -21.54 12.43 18.22
CA GLY A 53 -20.24 12.57 18.87
C GLY A 53 -19.51 13.75 18.25
N LEU A 54 -19.05 14.66 19.11
CA LEU A 54 -18.43 15.96 18.81
C LEU A 54 -17.15 15.90 17.94
N GLY A 55 -16.76 14.72 17.43
CA GLY A 55 -15.56 14.48 16.61
C GLY A 55 -15.80 13.90 15.21
N GLY A 56 -17.06 13.67 14.78
CA GLY A 56 -17.37 13.05 13.48
C GLY A 56 -17.20 13.97 12.26
N TYR A 57 -17.41 15.28 12.44
CA TYR A 57 -17.40 16.26 11.34
C TYR A 57 -16.00 16.55 10.77
N GLY A 58 -14.92 16.20 11.47
CA GLY A 58 -13.55 16.39 10.97
C GLY A 58 -13.15 15.39 9.87
N LYS A 59 -13.84 14.24 9.78
CA LYS A 59 -13.53 13.19 8.79
C LYS A 59 -14.13 13.48 7.41
N ILE A 60 -15.22 14.25 7.33
CA ILE A 60 -15.93 14.54 6.07
C ILE A 60 -15.33 15.72 5.27
N SER A 61 -14.59 16.63 5.91
CA SER A 61 -14.13 17.86 5.27
C SER A 61 -13.04 17.65 4.21
N ASN A 62 -12.39 16.48 4.19
CA ASN A 62 -11.34 16.13 3.25
C ASN A 62 -11.73 14.99 2.27
N VAL A 63 -13.03 14.71 2.12
CA VAL A 63 -13.48 13.70 1.16
C VAL A 63 -13.61 14.31 -0.23
N LYS A 64 -12.85 13.74 -1.17
CA LYS A 64 -12.84 14.13 -2.57
C LYS A 64 -13.39 13.00 -3.41
N VAL A 65 -14.20 13.34 -4.40
CA VAL A 65 -14.65 12.40 -5.43
C VAL A 65 -13.93 12.77 -6.71
N VAL A 66 -13.18 11.81 -7.22
CA VAL A 66 -12.27 11.96 -8.36
C VAL A 66 -12.79 11.13 -9.52
N LEU A 67 -12.84 11.74 -10.70
CA LEU A 67 -13.20 11.09 -11.96
C LEU A 67 -11.94 10.88 -12.80
N ASN A 68 -11.79 9.69 -13.38
CA ASN A 68 -10.73 9.34 -14.33
C ASN A 68 -9.33 9.75 -13.84
N GLY A 69 -9.00 9.50 -12.58
CA GLY A 69 -7.67 9.79 -12.02
C GLY A 69 -7.33 11.29 -11.90
N GLY A 70 -8.33 12.18 -11.87
CA GLY A 70 -8.12 13.61 -11.61
C GLY A 70 -8.64 14.55 -12.70
N GLN A 71 -9.22 14.01 -13.78
CA GLN A 71 -9.79 14.81 -14.87
C GLN A 71 -10.91 15.73 -14.37
N HIS A 72 -11.76 15.22 -13.48
CA HIS A 72 -12.70 16.03 -12.70
C HIS A 72 -12.55 15.69 -11.23
N VAL A 73 -12.60 16.72 -10.38
CA VAL A 73 -12.54 16.57 -8.93
C VAL A 73 -13.67 17.38 -8.34
N THR A 74 -14.48 16.73 -7.51
CA THR A 74 -15.52 17.39 -6.72
C THR A 74 -15.33 17.06 -5.25
N PHE A 75 -15.84 17.93 -4.38
CA PHE A 75 -15.80 17.71 -2.94
C PHE A 75 -17.14 17.18 -2.46
N LEU A 76 -17.10 16.35 -1.41
CA LEU A 76 -18.32 15.85 -0.80
C LEU A 76 -19.06 16.99 -0.09
N ARG A 77 -20.29 17.29 -0.51
CA ARG A 77 -21.28 18.08 0.23
C ARG A 77 -21.99 17.11 1.20
N PRO A 78 -22.63 17.52 2.31
CA PRO A 78 -22.88 16.69 3.51
C PRO A 78 -23.10 15.18 3.34
N ASP A 79 -23.84 14.70 2.32
CA ASP A 79 -23.82 13.29 1.88
C ASP A 79 -23.95 13.13 0.35
N VAL A 80 -23.77 14.20 -0.41
CA VAL A 80 -24.06 14.26 -1.85
C VAL A 80 -22.84 14.74 -2.61
N ALA A 81 -22.44 13.96 -3.62
CA ALA A 81 -21.42 14.33 -4.58
C ALA A 81 -22.08 14.62 -5.92
N ASN A 82 -21.79 15.79 -6.48
CA ASN A 82 -22.26 16.21 -7.80
C ASN A 82 -21.05 16.53 -8.69
N ILE A 83 -20.95 15.85 -9.83
CA ILE A 83 -19.94 16.10 -10.85
C ILE A 83 -20.66 16.58 -12.10
N HIS A 84 -20.29 17.77 -12.55
CA HIS A 84 -20.83 18.37 -13.76
C HIS A 84 -19.87 18.22 -14.94
N ASN A 85 -20.43 18.41 -16.13
CA ASN A 85 -19.69 18.46 -17.38
C ASN A 85 -18.93 17.16 -17.72
N VAL A 86 -19.53 16.00 -17.44
CA VAL A 86 -18.94 14.70 -17.76
C VAL A 86 -19.32 14.31 -19.19
N PRO A 87 -18.37 13.96 -20.08
CA PRO A 87 -18.71 13.53 -21.42
C PRO A 87 -19.43 12.18 -21.42
N ALA A 88 -20.08 11.83 -22.53
CA ALA A 88 -20.66 10.49 -22.66
C ALA A 88 -19.56 9.43 -22.80
N GLY A 89 -19.76 8.29 -22.14
CA GLY A 89 -18.81 7.18 -22.14
C GLY A 89 -18.67 6.53 -20.77
N THR A 90 -17.70 5.62 -20.68
CA THR A 90 -17.38 4.94 -19.42
C THR A 90 -16.32 5.72 -18.66
N HIS A 91 -16.66 6.11 -17.44
CA HIS A 91 -15.81 6.82 -16.51
C HIS A 91 -15.52 5.96 -15.28
N LEU A 92 -14.41 6.24 -14.61
CA LEU A 92 -14.06 5.60 -13.35
C LEU A 92 -14.12 6.65 -12.24
N ILE A 93 -14.93 6.38 -11.22
CA ILE A 93 -15.10 7.21 -10.04
C ILE A 93 -14.37 6.58 -8.86
N GLU A 94 -13.59 7.40 -8.18
CA GLU A 94 -12.86 7.06 -6.97
C GLU A 94 -13.22 8.05 -5.87
N VAL A 95 -13.40 7.54 -4.66
CA VAL A 95 -13.63 8.39 -3.48
C VAL A 95 -12.37 8.33 -2.64
N VAL A 96 -11.73 9.49 -2.52
CA VAL A 96 -10.53 9.67 -1.71
C VAL A 96 -10.96 10.24 -0.37
N ALA A 97 -10.89 9.41 0.66
CA ALA A 97 -11.19 9.79 2.03
C ALA A 97 -10.06 9.30 2.96
N THR A 98 -9.67 10.13 3.92
CA THR A 98 -8.68 9.71 4.92
C THR A 98 -9.31 8.74 5.92
N GLY A 99 -8.72 7.56 6.09
CA GLY A 99 -9.15 6.54 7.04
C GLY A 99 -10.22 5.58 6.51
N TYR A 100 -10.68 5.75 5.27
CA TYR A 100 -11.62 4.84 4.63
C TYR A 100 -11.17 4.48 3.23
N PHE A 101 -11.32 3.20 2.89
CA PHE A 101 -11.08 2.70 1.55
C PHE A 101 -12.40 2.45 0.83
N PHE A 102 -12.55 3.09 -0.33
CA PHE A 102 -13.71 2.92 -1.21
C PHE A 102 -13.32 2.11 -2.44
N SER A 103 -14.23 1.23 -2.86
CA SER A 103 -14.03 0.52 -4.12
C SER A 103 -14.24 1.47 -5.32
N PRO A 104 -13.40 1.41 -6.35
CA PRO A 104 -13.60 2.20 -7.55
C PRO A 104 -14.86 1.75 -8.30
N VAL A 105 -15.65 2.72 -8.78
CA VAL A 105 -16.91 2.47 -9.48
C VAL A 105 -16.81 2.90 -10.93
N ARG A 106 -17.11 1.99 -11.84
CA ARG A 106 -17.25 2.29 -13.27
C ARG A 106 -18.63 2.84 -13.51
N VAL A 107 -18.70 4.02 -14.08
CA VAL A 107 -19.95 4.70 -14.41
C VAL A 107 -20.06 4.84 -15.91
N ASP A 108 -21.10 4.25 -16.49
CA ASP A 108 -21.41 4.37 -17.91
C ASP A 108 -22.48 5.43 -18.13
N VAL A 109 -22.10 6.49 -18.84
CA VAL A 109 -22.94 7.64 -19.17
C VAL A 109 -23.43 7.47 -20.60
N SER A 110 -24.73 7.23 -20.76
CA SER A 110 -25.32 7.04 -22.08
C SER A 110 -25.54 8.36 -22.81
N ALA A 111 -24.96 8.50 -24.01
CA ALA A 111 -25.31 9.59 -24.93
C ALA A 111 -26.76 9.51 -25.44
N ARG A 112 -27.34 8.30 -25.48
CA ARG A 112 -28.67 8.05 -26.06
C ARG A 112 -29.80 8.45 -25.13
N PHE A 113 -29.60 8.27 -23.83
CA PHE A 113 -30.60 8.54 -22.80
C PHE A 113 -29.99 9.50 -21.78
N PRO A 114 -30.15 10.82 -21.95
CA PRO A 114 -29.62 11.80 -21.02
C PRO A 114 -30.14 11.51 -19.60
N GLY A 115 -29.22 11.45 -18.63
CA GLY A 115 -29.55 11.15 -17.23
C GLY A 115 -29.60 9.66 -16.88
N LYS A 116 -29.53 8.73 -17.85
CA LYS A 116 -29.36 7.31 -17.54
C LYS A 116 -27.88 7.03 -17.27
N VAL A 117 -27.55 6.97 -15.99
CA VAL A 117 -26.21 6.69 -15.49
C VAL A 117 -26.20 5.31 -14.86
N GLN A 118 -25.38 4.39 -15.39
CA GLN A 118 -25.24 3.06 -14.82
C GLN A 118 -23.92 2.96 -14.05
N ALA A 119 -24.00 2.75 -12.75
CA ALA A 119 -22.83 2.52 -11.92
C ALA A 119 -22.59 1.01 -11.76
N THR A 120 -21.34 0.56 -11.85
CA THR A 120 -20.93 -0.83 -11.66
C THR A 120 -19.67 -0.88 -10.81
N LEU A 121 -19.71 -1.65 -9.72
CA LEU A 121 -18.55 -1.82 -8.85
C LEU A 121 -17.44 -2.60 -9.59
N THR A 122 -16.21 -2.10 -9.56
CA THR A 122 -15.10 -2.75 -10.27
C THR A 122 -14.77 -4.13 -9.68
N GLU A 123 -14.79 -4.26 -8.36
CA GLU A 123 -14.43 -5.50 -7.67
C GLU A 123 -15.47 -6.61 -7.85
N LYS A 124 -16.73 -6.33 -7.49
CA LYS A 124 -17.80 -7.35 -7.48
C LYS A 124 -18.59 -7.43 -8.77
N ARG A 125 -18.30 -6.58 -9.77
CA ARG A 125 -19.07 -6.42 -11.02
C ARG A 125 -20.58 -6.33 -10.79
N ARG A 126 -20.98 -5.74 -9.66
CA ARG A 126 -22.39 -5.54 -9.31
C ARG A 126 -22.81 -4.19 -9.86
N SER A 127 -23.90 -4.16 -10.62
CA SER A 127 -24.56 -2.91 -10.98
C SER A 127 -25.19 -2.29 -9.72
N LEU A 128 -24.95 -1.01 -9.53
CA LEU A 128 -25.54 -0.20 -8.48
C LEU A 128 -26.71 0.57 -9.10
N SER A 129 -27.94 0.22 -8.69
CA SER A 129 -29.15 0.90 -9.16
C SER A 129 -29.23 2.35 -8.67
N GLU A 130 -28.66 2.60 -7.49
CA GLU A 130 -28.44 3.94 -6.95
C GLU A 130 -26.95 4.13 -6.74
N MET A 131 -26.40 5.26 -7.15
CA MET A 131 -24.98 5.59 -6.99
C MET A 131 -24.69 5.95 -5.53
N VAL A 132 -24.76 4.95 -4.67
CA VAL A 132 -24.41 5.02 -3.25
C VAL A 132 -23.09 4.29 -3.05
N LEU A 133 -22.09 5.04 -2.60
CA LEU A 133 -20.75 4.54 -2.36
C LEU A 133 -20.59 4.27 -0.86
N GLU A 134 -20.37 3.02 -0.52
CA GLU A 134 -20.12 2.56 0.85
C GLU A 134 -18.64 2.16 0.97
N PRO A 135 -17.97 2.50 2.10
CA PRO A 135 -16.59 2.11 2.30
C PRO A 135 -16.51 0.61 2.51
N LEU A 136 -15.47 0.00 1.94
CA LEU A 136 -15.23 -1.42 2.08
C LEU A 136 -14.54 -1.76 3.40
N LYS A 137 -13.57 -0.93 3.79
CA LYS A 137 -12.76 -1.13 4.99
C LYS A 137 -12.28 0.22 5.53
N GLU A 138 -11.96 0.25 6.81
CA GLU A 138 -11.21 1.34 7.41
C GLU A 138 -9.73 1.18 7.05
N GLU A 139 -9.11 2.23 6.54
CA GLU A 139 -7.73 2.18 6.10
C GLU A 139 -6.80 2.37 7.30
N GLN A 140 -6.07 1.32 7.65
CA GLN A 140 -5.03 1.34 8.68
C GLN A 140 -3.72 1.79 8.05
N TYR A 141 -3.39 3.07 8.17
CA TYR A 141 -2.14 3.62 7.64
C TYR A 141 -0.89 3.19 8.41
N TYR A 142 -1.07 2.67 9.62
CA TYR A 142 0.01 2.27 10.50
C TYR A 142 -0.05 0.77 10.73
N GLU A 143 1.11 0.13 10.64
CA GLU A 143 1.28 -1.24 11.12
C GLU A 143 1.17 -1.26 12.64
N ILE A 144 0.30 -2.13 13.15
CA ILE A 144 0.17 -2.35 14.59
C ILE A 144 1.44 -3.07 15.05
N ARG A 145 2.13 -2.50 16.05
CA ARG A 145 3.30 -3.16 16.65
C ARG A 145 2.86 -4.50 17.24
N GLU A 146 3.56 -5.58 16.89
CA GLU A 146 3.34 -6.87 17.52
C GLU A 146 3.50 -6.72 19.04
N PRO A 147 2.46 -7.02 19.84
CA PRO A 147 2.59 -6.94 21.29
C PRO A 147 3.59 -8.00 21.76
N PHE A 148 4.41 -7.65 22.74
CA PHE A 148 5.32 -8.61 23.37
C PHE A 148 4.49 -9.72 24.02
N SER A 149 4.45 -10.89 23.38
CA SER A 149 3.74 -12.06 23.89
C SER A 149 4.73 -12.96 24.61
N ILE A 150 4.51 -13.19 25.91
CA ILE A 150 5.33 -14.13 26.69
C ILE A 150 5.31 -15.52 26.03
N MET A 151 4.18 -15.89 25.41
CA MET A 151 4.04 -17.15 24.69
C MET A 151 4.87 -17.19 23.40
N SER A 152 5.05 -16.06 22.70
CA SER A 152 5.93 -16.00 21.53
C SER A 152 7.40 -16.08 21.94
N VAL A 153 7.77 -15.52 23.09
CA VAL A 153 9.13 -15.62 23.64
C VAL A 153 9.45 -17.04 24.06
N VAL A 154 8.56 -17.75 24.76
CA VAL A 154 8.79 -19.16 25.15
C VAL A 154 8.92 -20.07 23.93
N LYS A 155 8.12 -19.83 22.88
CA LYS A 155 8.20 -20.57 21.60
C LYS A 155 9.33 -20.10 20.68
N SER A 156 10.02 -19.01 21.02
CA SER A 156 11.12 -18.50 20.21
C SER A 156 12.36 -19.39 20.35
N PRO A 157 13.25 -19.43 19.34
CA PRO A 157 14.53 -20.13 19.45
C PRO A 157 15.36 -19.69 20.66
N MET A 158 15.29 -18.41 21.03
CA MET A 158 15.98 -17.90 22.22
C MET A 158 15.36 -18.43 23.53
N GLY A 159 14.03 -18.47 23.63
CA GLY A 159 13.33 -19.01 24.81
C GLY A 159 13.56 -20.51 25.01
N LEU A 160 13.53 -21.29 23.93
CA LEU A 160 13.84 -22.72 23.95
C LEU A 160 15.29 -22.98 24.37
N MET A 161 16.25 -22.23 23.84
CA MET A 161 17.66 -22.35 24.23
C MET A 161 17.88 -22.00 25.70
N MET A 162 17.24 -20.93 26.19
CA MET A 162 17.28 -20.59 27.62
C MET A 162 16.68 -21.71 28.48
N GLY A 163 15.51 -22.24 28.10
CA GLY A 163 14.88 -23.36 28.82
C GLY A 163 15.73 -24.62 28.83
N PHE A 164 16.34 -24.96 27.68
CA PHE A 164 17.27 -26.09 27.57
C PHE A 164 18.49 -25.90 28.47
N MET A 165 19.10 -24.71 28.50
CA MET A 165 20.24 -24.42 29.36
C MET A 165 19.92 -24.60 30.84
N VAL A 166 18.76 -24.12 31.30
CA VAL A 166 18.32 -24.31 32.69
C VAL A 166 18.13 -25.80 32.99
N LEU A 167 17.50 -26.55 32.08
CA LEU A 167 17.31 -27.99 32.25
C LEU A 167 18.65 -28.74 32.35
N VAL A 168 19.61 -28.45 31.46
CA VAL A 168 20.94 -29.05 31.51
C VAL A 168 21.64 -28.71 32.81
N MET A 169 21.57 -27.46 33.29
CA MET A 169 22.18 -27.04 34.55
C MET A 169 21.70 -27.86 35.76
N PHE A 170 20.44 -28.32 35.77
CA PHE A 170 19.90 -29.15 36.86
C PHE A 170 20.11 -30.65 36.64
N VAL A 171 20.07 -31.13 35.39
CA VAL A 171 20.17 -32.55 35.07
C VAL A 171 21.62 -33.04 35.01
N MET A 172 22.55 -32.25 34.46
CA MET A 172 23.97 -32.62 34.37
C MET A 172 24.59 -33.00 35.72
N PRO A 173 24.44 -32.20 36.80
CA PRO A 173 24.97 -32.56 38.11
C PRO A 173 24.42 -33.89 38.62
N LYS A 174 23.13 -34.15 38.41
CA LYS A 174 22.46 -35.39 38.85
C LYS A 174 22.89 -36.62 38.08
N LEU A 175 23.22 -36.48 36.80
CA LEU A 175 23.76 -37.58 36.00
C LEU A 175 25.23 -37.87 36.37
N MET A 176 26.04 -36.83 36.59
CA MET A 176 27.44 -36.99 36.97
C MET A 176 27.62 -37.57 38.38
N GLU A 177 26.72 -37.29 39.31
CA GLU A 177 26.71 -37.86 40.66
C GLU A 177 26.46 -39.38 40.68
N ASN A 178 25.84 -39.95 39.63
CA ASN A 178 25.46 -41.37 39.58
C ASN A 178 26.23 -42.19 38.52
N MET A 179 27.24 -41.62 37.86
CA MET A 179 28.03 -42.32 36.83
C MET A 179 29.41 -42.74 37.35
N ASP A 180 29.84 -43.96 37.00
CA ASP A 180 31.16 -44.49 37.32
C ASP A 180 32.28 -43.79 36.51
N PRO A 181 33.48 -43.58 37.11
CA PRO A 181 34.58 -42.83 36.49
C PRO A 181 35.17 -43.46 35.21
N GLU A 182 34.88 -44.73 34.93
CA GLU A 182 35.28 -45.40 33.69
C GLU A 182 34.35 -45.07 32.51
N GLU A 183 33.07 -44.82 32.75
CA GLU A 183 32.10 -44.49 31.71
C GLU A 183 32.20 -43.02 31.29
N MET A 184 32.57 -42.13 32.22
CA MET A 184 32.86 -40.73 31.92
C MET A 184 34.01 -40.58 30.91
N LYS A 185 35.05 -41.42 31.01
CA LYS A 185 36.18 -41.41 30.06
C LYS A 185 35.75 -41.82 28.65
N ARG A 186 34.88 -42.83 28.53
CA ARG A 186 34.33 -43.28 27.25
C ARG A 186 33.41 -42.23 26.63
N ALA A 187 32.51 -41.65 27.44
CA ALA A 187 31.64 -40.56 27.00
C ALA A 187 32.43 -39.33 26.55
N GLN A 188 33.54 -39.01 27.21
CA GLN A 188 34.40 -37.88 26.85
C GLN A 188 35.18 -38.14 25.56
N GLU A 189 35.61 -39.37 25.31
CA GLU A 189 36.23 -39.78 24.04
C GLU A 189 35.22 -39.74 22.88
N GLU A 190 33.96 -40.13 23.13
CA GLU A 190 32.88 -40.03 22.14
C GLU A 190 32.48 -38.58 21.85
N MET A 191 32.36 -37.73 22.87
CA MET A 191 32.06 -36.30 22.70
C MET A 191 33.15 -35.57 21.92
N ARG A 192 34.42 -35.92 22.14
CA ARG A 192 35.56 -35.38 21.38
C ARG A 192 35.50 -35.78 19.90
N ASN A 193 34.99 -36.98 19.60
CA ASN A 193 34.88 -37.48 18.24
C ASN A 193 33.59 -37.04 17.51
N GLN A 194 32.50 -36.75 18.25
CA GLN A 194 31.17 -36.42 17.67
C GLN A 194 30.94 -34.93 17.40
N GLY A 195 31.90 -34.04 17.67
CA GLY A 195 31.82 -32.63 17.26
C GLY A 195 30.62 -31.86 17.83
N VAL A 196 30.02 -32.36 18.91
CA VAL A 196 28.98 -31.64 19.65
C VAL A 196 29.63 -30.44 20.33
N PRO A 197 29.09 -29.21 20.15
CA PRO A 197 29.66 -28.04 20.79
C PRO A 197 29.52 -28.22 22.29
N SER A 198 30.65 -28.32 23.01
CA SER A 198 30.63 -28.31 24.46
C SER A 198 29.99 -27.00 24.93
N LEU A 199 29.35 -26.99 26.10
CA LEU A 199 28.72 -25.79 26.68
C LEU A 199 29.64 -24.54 26.67
N ALA A 200 30.96 -24.73 26.68
CA ALA A 200 31.94 -23.65 26.58
C ALA A 200 31.97 -22.93 25.22
N SER A 201 31.56 -23.61 24.14
CA SER A 201 31.51 -23.07 22.78
C SER A 201 30.19 -22.36 22.43
N MET A 202 29.14 -22.55 23.23
CA MET A 202 27.86 -21.83 23.10
C MET A 202 27.78 -20.54 23.94
N LEU A 203 28.78 -20.28 24.80
CA LEU A 203 28.91 -18.98 25.48
C LEU A 203 29.60 -17.98 24.54
N PRO A 204 28.91 -16.92 24.09
CA PRO A 204 29.51 -15.88 23.24
C PRO A 204 30.42 -15.02 24.12
N GLY A 205 31.68 -15.43 24.31
CA GLY A 205 32.64 -14.65 25.09
C GLY A 205 33.94 -15.35 25.50
N ALA A 206 34.03 -16.68 25.41
CA ALA A 206 35.20 -17.43 25.87
C ALA A 206 36.27 -17.72 24.79
N ALA A 207 36.17 -17.11 23.61
CA ALA A 207 37.18 -17.19 22.55
C ALA A 207 37.89 -15.84 22.35
N ARG A 208 38.62 -15.37 23.38
CA ARG A 208 39.57 -14.26 23.20
C ARG A 208 40.75 -14.35 24.18
N SER A 209 41.78 -15.11 23.78
CA SER A 209 43.20 -15.09 24.20
C SER A 209 43.81 -16.41 23.76
N ASN A 210 44.95 -16.56 23.08
CA ASN A 210 46.05 -15.68 22.71
C ASN A 210 46.92 -16.47 21.68
N ASN A 211 47.72 -15.75 20.89
CA ASN A 211 48.62 -16.16 19.78
C ASN A 211 48.01 -16.34 18.39
#